data_AF-A0A1B8QV66-F1
#
_entry.id   AF-A0A1B8QV66-F1
#
_cell.length_a   1.000
_cell.length_b   1.000
_cell.length_c   1.000
_cell.angle_alpha   90.00
_cell.angle_beta   90.00
_cell.angle_gamma   90.00
#
_symmetry.space_group_name_H-M   'P 1'
#
loop_
_entity.id
_entity.type
_entity.pdbx_description
1 polymer ?
#
loop_
_entity_poly.entity_id
_entity_poly.type
_entity_poly.pdbx_seq_one_letter_code
_entity_poly.pdbx_strand_id
1 'polypeptide(L)'
;MKAIQPEDQGYWLLTKGSTLYWQENDLPFGTAKELGLTTQKAMLLGKWKSQSLWLVAENDQDEREYLSLRSLLSLPTEDFHLLSRGVEINHFLKTHQFCGKCGQKAEQTHDELAVQCTSCGYRTYPVICPSIIVAVRRGTEILLANHKRHYTPGKAGIYTTLAGFVEVGETFENAVRREVFEETGIRIKNIRYFGSQPWAFPNSQMVGFLADYDSGEIQLQETELHDAQWFSSAAPLPELPPTGTIALKLINATLELCKAEQNK
;
A
#
# COMPACT_ATOMS: atom_id res chain seq x y z
N MET A 1 -2.31 -19.44 12.85
CA MET A 1 -3.27 -18.87 13.80
C MET A 1 -3.73 -20.00 14.71
N LYS A 2 -4.01 -19.68 15.98
CA LYS A 2 -4.43 -20.65 17.00
C LYS A 2 -5.94 -20.54 17.23
N ALA A 3 -6.55 -21.59 17.76
CA ALA A 3 -7.95 -21.54 18.17
C ALA A 3 -8.13 -20.48 19.27
N ILE A 4 -9.16 -19.65 19.12
CA ILE A 4 -9.48 -18.59 20.06
C ILE A 4 -10.10 -19.20 21.33
N GLN A 5 -9.66 -18.78 22.51
CA GLN A 5 -10.26 -19.17 23.78
C GLN A 5 -11.40 -18.19 24.16
N PRO A 6 -12.48 -18.65 24.81
CA PRO A 6 -13.61 -17.79 25.20
C PRO A 6 -13.23 -16.53 25.99
N GLU A 7 -12.21 -16.64 26.83
CA GLU A 7 -11.66 -15.61 27.71
C GLU A 7 -10.60 -14.72 27.06
N ASP A 8 -10.16 -15.03 25.83
CA ASP A 8 -9.27 -14.13 25.10
C ASP A 8 -9.96 -12.77 24.95
N GLN A 9 -9.25 -11.70 25.28
CA GLN A 9 -9.79 -10.34 25.33
C GLN A 9 -8.86 -9.35 24.62
N GLY A 10 -9.46 -8.35 23.99
CA GLY A 10 -8.74 -7.25 23.36
C GLY A 10 -9.54 -6.62 22.23
N TYR A 11 -8.82 -5.95 21.33
CA TYR A 11 -9.34 -5.53 20.04
C TYR A 11 -9.22 -6.66 19.03
N TRP A 12 -10.19 -6.73 18.11
CA TRP A 12 -10.25 -7.77 17.10
C TRP A 12 -10.23 -7.17 15.70
N LEU A 13 -9.17 -7.42 14.96
CA LEU A 13 -9.05 -7.08 13.54
C LEU A 13 -9.60 -8.22 12.71
N LEU A 14 -10.73 -7.97 12.05
CA LEU A 14 -11.29 -8.85 11.05
C LEU A 14 -11.12 -8.20 9.68
N THR A 15 -10.65 -8.98 8.72
CA THR A 15 -10.38 -8.48 7.36
C THR A 15 -11.07 -9.36 6.33
N LYS A 16 -11.42 -8.76 5.19
CA LYS A 16 -11.92 -9.44 3.99
C LYS A 16 -11.27 -8.78 2.77
N GLY A 17 -10.28 -9.42 2.16
CA GLY A 17 -9.35 -8.75 1.24
C GLY A 17 -8.72 -7.50 1.90
N SER A 18 -8.69 -6.38 1.19
CA SER A 18 -8.19 -5.09 1.72
C SER A 18 -9.25 -4.25 2.45
N THR A 19 -10.28 -4.91 2.99
CA THR A 19 -11.34 -4.28 3.79
C THR A 19 -11.30 -4.82 5.22
N LEU A 20 -11.82 -4.06 6.18
CA LEU A 20 -11.81 -4.39 7.60
C LEU A 20 -13.14 -4.05 8.27
N TYR A 21 -13.49 -4.87 9.27
CA TYR A 21 -14.68 -4.63 10.08
C TYR A 21 -14.40 -3.52 11.08
N TRP A 22 -15.23 -2.49 11.07
CA TRP A 22 -15.03 -1.27 11.84
C TRP A 22 -16.38 -0.82 12.41
N GLN A 23 -16.48 -0.75 13.74
CA GLN A 23 -17.71 -0.46 14.47
C GLN A 23 -17.55 0.84 15.24
N GLU A 24 -18.54 1.74 15.17
CA GLU A 24 -18.58 2.95 16.01
C GLU A 24 -17.30 3.81 15.96
N ASN A 25 -16.65 3.86 14.79
CA ASN A 25 -15.36 4.53 14.56
C ASN A 25 -14.13 3.86 15.21
N ASP A 26 -14.17 2.56 15.54
CA ASP A 26 -13.04 1.80 16.05
C ASP A 26 -13.09 0.32 15.66
N LEU A 27 -12.08 -0.45 16.08
CA LEU A 27 -12.12 -1.91 16.07
C LEU A 27 -13.04 -2.44 17.19
N PRO A 28 -13.74 -3.58 16.98
CA PRO A 28 -14.51 -4.22 18.04
C PRO A 28 -13.60 -4.61 19.22
N PHE A 29 -14.04 -4.30 20.43
CA PHE A 29 -13.33 -4.57 21.69
C PHE A 29 -14.21 -5.42 22.60
N GLY A 30 -13.61 -6.44 23.21
CA GLY A 30 -14.31 -7.32 24.15
C GLY A 30 -13.67 -8.70 24.23
N THR A 31 -14.36 -9.62 24.90
CA THR A 31 -13.96 -11.02 24.93
C THR A 31 -14.38 -11.75 23.65
N ALA A 32 -13.66 -12.82 23.30
CA ALA A 32 -13.99 -13.66 22.17
C ALA A 32 -15.42 -14.24 22.25
N LYS A 33 -15.87 -14.57 23.46
CA LYS A 33 -17.22 -15.09 23.71
C LYS A 33 -18.31 -14.05 23.41
N GLU A 34 -18.14 -12.81 23.90
CA GLU A 34 -19.09 -11.72 23.67
C GLU A 34 -19.23 -11.38 22.18
N LEU A 35 -18.13 -11.49 21.43
CA LEU A 35 -18.06 -11.16 20.01
C LEU A 35 -18.33 -12.37 19.08
N GLY A 36 -18.64 -13.55 19.62
CA GLY A 36 -18.95 -14.74 18.83
C GLY A 36 -17.77 -15.28 18.00
N LEU A 37 -16.53 -15.08 18.46
CA LEU A 37 -15.31 -15.44 17.73
C LEU A 37 -14.74 -16.81 18.10
N THR A 38 -15.34 -17.52 19.07
CA THR A 38 -14.79 -18.77 19.66
C THR A 38 -14.64 -19.94 18.68
N THR A 39 -15.31 -19.91 17.52
CA THR A 39 -15.18 -20.92 16.47
C THR A 39 -14.05 -20.62 15.48
N GLN A 40 -13.44 -19.44 15.57
CA GLN A 40 -12.44 -18.95 14.63
C GLN A 40 -11.02 -19.16 15.17
N LYS A 41 -10.04 -18.90 14.31
CA LYS A 41 -8.63 -18.86 14.68
C LYS A 41 -8.14 -17.43 14.67
N ALA A 42 -7.25 -17.07 15.58
CA ALA A 42 -6.59 -15.77 15.58
C ALA A 42 -5.10 -15.88 15.89
N MET A 43 -4.41 -14.75 15.76
CA MET A 43 -3.09 -14.55 16.32
C MET A 43 -2.95 -13.14 16.89
N LEU A 44 -2.12 -12.99 17.91
CA LEU A 44 -1.78 -11.68 18.43
C LEU A 44 -0.97 -10.92 17.38
N LEU A 45 -1.50 -9.80 16.91
CA LEU A 45 -0.89 -8.96 15.89
C LEU A 45 0.01 -7.89 16.51
N GLY A 46 -0.38 -7.38 17.68
CA GLY A 46 0.31 -6.30 18.37
C GLY A 46 -0.55 -5.69 19.46
N LYS A 47 -0.47 -4.36 19.61
CA LYS A 47 -1.31 -3.59 20.53
C LYS A 47 -2.06 -2.49 19.79
N TRP A 48 -3.33 -2.33 20.09
CA TRP A 48 -4.17 -1.21 19.66
C TRP A 48 -4.64 -0.46 20.90
N LYS A 49 -4.38 0.86 20.98
CA LYS A 49 -4.71 1.68 22.18
C LYS A 49 -4.25 1.04 23.49
N SER A 50 -3.03 0.49 23.49
CA SER A 50 -2.39 -0.24 24.61
C SER A 50 -2.99 -1.60 25.00
N GLN A 51 -4.07 -2.04 24.34
CA GLN A 51 -4.68 -3.36 24.55
C GLN A 51 -4.23 -4.35 23.46
N SER A 52 -4.31 -5.65 23.73
CA SER A 52 -4.00 -6.69 22.75
C SER A 52 -4.83 -6.52 21.48
N LEU A 53 -4.19 -6.57 20.32
CA LEU A 53 -4.86 -6.61 19.03
C LEU A 53 -4.73 -8.01 18.42
N TRP A 54 -5.85 -8.67 18.21
CA TRP A 54 -5.95 -9.99 17.62
C TRP A 54 -6.32 -9.91 16.15
N LEU A 55 -5.54 -10.52 15.27
CA LEU A 55 -5.92 -10.73 13.87
C LEU A 55 -6.70 -12.04 13.78
N VAL A 56 -7.95 -11.97 13.33
CA VAL A 56 -8.81 -13.13 13.10
C VAL A 56 -8.57 -13.67 11.70
N ALA A 57 -8.53 -14.99 11.53
CA ALA A 57 -8.42 -15.65 10.24
C ALA A 57 -9.56 -15.19 9.33
N GLU A 58 -9.22 -14.74 8.13
CA GLU A 58 -10.22 -14.27 7.16
C GLU A 58 -11.27 -15.36 6.86
N ASN A 59 -12.55 -14.96 6.96
CA ASN A 59 -13.70 -15.81 6.68
C ASN A 59 -14.53 -15.21 5.54
N ASP A 60 -14.54 -15.90 4.38
CA ASP A 60 -15.27 -15.43 3.20
C ASP A 60 -16.79 -15.41 3.37
N GLN A 61 -17.31 -16.24 4.28
CA GLN A 61 -18.74 -16.35 4.59
C GLN A 61 -19.23 -15.33 5.63
N ASP A 62 -18.36 -14.42 6.06
CA ASP A 62 -18.75 -13.34 6.96
C ASP A 62 -19.57 -12.27 6.21
N GLU A 63 -20.76 -11.99 6.72
CA GLU A 63 -21.77 -11.10 6.14
C GLU A 63 -21.77 -9.69 6.75
N ARG A 64 -20.86 -9.40 7.70
CA ARG A 64 -20.71 -8.05 8.24
C ARG A 64 -20.39 -7.02 7.15
N GLU A 65 -20.70 -5.76 7.42
CA GLU A 65 -20.31 -4.66 6.56
C GLU A 65 -18.85 -4.27 6.83
N TYR A 66 -18.02 -4.36 5.79
CA TYR A 66 -16.59 -4.04 5.86
C TYR A 66 -16.30 -2.72 5.15
N LEU A 67 -15.40 -1.91 5.72
CA LEU A 67 -14.92 -0.69 5.07
C LEU A 67 -13.55 -0.88 4.44
N SER A 68 -13.27 -0.11 3.40
CA SER A 68 -11.98 -0.13 2.73
C SER A 68 -10.88 0.39 3.66
N LEU A 69 -9.76 -0.32 3.78
CA LEU A 69 -8.60 0.18 4.52
C LEU A 69 -8.16 1.57 4.02
N ARG A 70 -8.37 1.89 2.74
CA ARG A 70 -8.05 3.21 2.18
C ARG A 70 -8.83 4.36 2.82
N SER A 71 -10.03 4.14 3.34
CA SER A 71 -10.77 5.22 4.01
C SER A 71 -10.19 5.57 5.39
N LEU A 72 -9.23 4.80 5.90
CA LEU A 72 -8.53 5.03 7.16
C LEU A 72 -7.15 5.67 6.99
N LEU A 73 -6.81 6.19 5.81
CA LEU A 73 -5.52 6.86 5.54
C LEU A 73 -5.23 8.05 6.46
N SER A 74 -6.26 8.64 7.08
CA SER A 74 -6.13 9.75 8.03
C SER A 74 -5.74 9.33 9.45
N LEU A 75 -5.71 8.03 9.76
CA LEU A 75 -5.25 7.53 11.05
C LEU A 75 -3.76 7.88 11.29
N PRO A 76 -3.31 7.86 12.55
CA PRO A 76 -1.88 7.88 12.86
C PRO A 76 -1.12 6.83 12.05
N THR A 77 0.09 7.17 11.59
CA THR A 77 0.85 6.33 10.66
C THR A 77 1.10 4.91 11.20
N GLU A 78 1.48 4.79 12.47
CA GLU A 78 1.71 3.48 13.11
C GLU A 78 0.44 2.63 13.20
N ASP A 79 -0.69 3.26 13.50
CA ASP A 79 -1.99 2.61 13.56
C ASP A 79 -2.38 2.07 12.17
N PHE A 80 -2.26 2.89 11.13
CA PHE A 80 -2.52 2.48 9.75
C PHE A 80 -1.60 1.34 9.30
N HIS A 81 -0.30 1.40 9.65
CA HIS A 81 0.66 0.34 9.35
C HIS A 81 0.31 -0.97 10.05
N LEU A 82 -0.16 -0.92 11.30
CA LEU A 82 -0.57 -2.11 12.05
C LEU A 82 -1.80 -2.77 11.40
N LEU A 83 -2.79 -1.99 10.98
CA LEU A 83 -3.95 -2.51 10.24
C LEU A 83 -3.54 -3.10 8.87
N SER A 84 -2.67 -2.40 8.15
CA SER A 84 -2.12 -2.87 6.86
C SER A 84 -1.42 -4.21 7.00
N ARG A 85 -0.63 -4.38 8.06
CA ARG A 85 0.02 -5.65 8.39
C ARG A 85 -0.98 -6.78 8.60
N GLY A 86 -2.11 -6.52 9.28
CA GLY A 86 -3.14 -7.52 9.49
C GLY A 86 -3.78 -7.99 8.18
N VAL A 87 -4.10 -7.05 7.29
CA VAL A 87 -4.60 -7.33 5.93
C VAL A 87 -3.61 -8.18 5.13
N GLU A 88 -2.33 -7.80 5.10
CA GLU A 88 -1.30 -8.54 4.35
C GLU A 88 -1.05 -9.95 4.90
N ILE A 89 -1.08 -10.13 6.23
CA ILE A 89 -0.94 -11.45 6.85
C ILE A 89 -2.10 -12.36 6.45
N ASN A 90 -3.34 -11.86 6.52
CA ASN A 90 -4.50 -12.65 6.11
C ASN A 90 -4.46 -12.96 4.61
N HIS A 91 -4.09 -11.98 3.78
CA HIS A 91 -3.89 -12.18 2.34
C HIS A 91 -2.85 -13.28 2.06
N PHE A 92 -1.69 -13.24 2.73
CA PHE A 92 -0.65 -14.25 2.62
C PHE A 92 -1.14 -15.64 3.02
N LEU A 93 -1.75 -15.78 4.21
CA LEU A 93 -2.23 -17.06 4.71
C LEU A 93 -3.36 -17.65 3.84
N LYS A 94 -4.19 -16.79 3.24
CA LYS A 94 -5.25 -17.21 2.31
C LYS A 94 -4.72 -17.67 0.96
N THR A 95 -3.69 -16.99 0.44
CA THR A 95 -3.13 -17.29 -0.89
C THR A 95 -2.09 -18.42 -0.89
N HIS A 96 -1.60 -18.82 0.28
CA HIS A 96 -0.56 -19.85 0.42
C HIS A 96 -1.03 -21.10 1.18
N GLN A 97 -2.29 -21.50 1.00
CA GLN A 97 -2.85 -22.73 1.59
C GLN A 97 -2.27 -24.01 0.96
N PHE A 98 -1.78 -23.92 -0.27
CA PHE A 98 -1.16 -25.00 -1.02
C PHE A 98 0.23 -24.59 -1.50
N CYS A 99 1.11 -25.58 -1.64
CA CYS A 99 2.49 -25.39 -2.04
C CYS A 99 2.58 -25.07 -3.54
N GLY A 100 3.12 -23.90 -3.88
CA GLY A 100 3.38 -23.52 -5.27
C GLY A 100 4.40 -24.41 -6.01
N LYS A 101 5.14 -25.28 -5.31
CA LYS A 101 6.11 -26.21 -5.91
C LYS A 101 5.52 -27.57 -6.27
N CYS A 102 4.65 -28.13 -5.42
CA CYS A 102 4.14 -29.51 -5.59
C CYS A 102 2.61 -29.67 -5.45
N GLY A 103 1.88 -28.60 -5.19
CA GLY A 103 0.41 -28.61 -5.05
C GLY A 103 -0.13 -29.19 -3.75
N GLN A 104 0.71 -29.77 -2.88
CA GLN A 104 0.30 -30.30 -1.59
C GLN A 104 0.03 -29.20 -0.55
N LYS A 105 -0.72 -29.52 0.50
CA LYS A 105 -1.07 -28.56 1.55
C LYS A 105 0.17 -27.94 2.20
N ALA A 106 0.08 -26.63 2.47
CA ALA A 106 1.05 -25.91 3.28
C ALA A 106 0.43 -25.54 4.62
N GLU A 107 1.24 -25.54 5.67
CA GLU A 107 0.80 -25.23 7.03
C GLU A 107 1.65 -24.12 7.63
N GLN A 108 1.04 -23.29 8.47
CA GLN A 108 1.76 -22.22 9.14
C GLN A 108 2.80 -22.79 10.11
N THR A 109 3.99 -22.22 10.10
CA THR A 109 5.10 -22.59 10.98
C THR A 109 4.94 -21.96 12.37
N HIS A 110 5.67 -22.46 13.37
CA HIS A 110 5.54 -22.03 14.77
C HIS A 110 6.64 -21.04 15.21
N ASP A 111 7.77 -21.06 14.52
CA ASP A 111 8.98 -20.26 14.73
C ASP A 111 8.88 -18.87 14.08
N GLU A 112 8.28 -18.79 12.89
CA GLU A 112 8.22 -17.57 12.08
C GLU A 112 6.85 -17.38 11.42
N LEU A 113 6.61 -16.18 10.90
CA LEU A 113 5.49 -15.92 10.00
C LEU A 113 5.83 -16.48 8.62
N ALA A 114 5.61 -17.77 8.45
CA ALA A 114 5.80 -18.49 7.19
C ALA A 114 4.78 -19.63 7.07
N VAL A 115 4.66 -20.17 5.86
CA VAL A 115 4.01 -21.46 5.63
C VAL A 115 5.03 -22.44 5.07
N GLN A 116 4.88 -23.71 5.43
CA GLN A 116 5.76 -24.78 4.97
C GLN A 116 4.95 -25.96 4.47
N CYS A 117 5.35 -26.49 3.31
CA CYS A 117 4.74 -27.68 2.73
C CYS A 117 5.11 -28.92 3.56
N THR A 118 4.09 -29.67 3.99
CA THR A 118 4.28 -30.90 4.78
C THR A 118 4.83 -32.06 3.95
N SER A 119 4.75 -31.99 2.62
CA SER A 119 5.22 -33.05 1.72
C SER A 119 6.65 -32.84 1.22
N CYS A 120 7.00 -31.64 0.74
CA CYS A 120 8.31 -31.38 0.13
C CYS A 120 9.20 -30.42 0.93
N GLY A 121 8.73 -29.93 2.08
CA GLY A 121 9.48 -29.02 2.94
C GLY A 121 9.66 -27.60 2.43
N TYR A 122 9.15 -27.25 1.23
CA TYR A 122 9.24 -25.91 0.66
C TYR A 122 8.56 -24.89 1.58
N ARG A 123 9.29 -23.83 1.93
CA ARG A 123 8.85 -22.76 2.84
C ARG A 123 8.66 -21.47 2.06
N THR A 124 7.58 -20.75 2.37
CA THR A 124 7.26 -19.44 1.79
C THR A 124 6.98 -18.43 2.90
N TYR A 125 7.36 -17.18 2.66
CA TYR A 125 7.17 -16.05 3.57
C TYR A 125 6.16 -15.06 2.97
N PRO A 126 5.59 -14.14 3.76
CA PRO A 126 4.79 -13.02 3.25
C PRO A 126 5.51 -12.32 2.10
N VAL A 127 4.82 -12.22 0.97
CA VAL A 127 5.36 -11.60 -0.25
C VAL A 127 5.14 -10.10 -0.14
N ILE A 128 6.22 -9.33 -0.27
CA ILE A 128 6.18 -7.87 -0.36
C ILE A 128 6.69 -7.50 -1.75
N CYS A 129 5.87 -6.79 -2.53
CA CYS A 129 6.20 -6.36 -3.89
C CYS A 129 6.74 -4.92 -3.87
N PRO A 130 8.04 -4.68 -4.09
CA PRO A 130 8.56 -3.32 -4.12
C PRO A 130 7.99 -2.54 -5.30
N SER A 131 7.55 -1.31 -5.05
CA SER A 131 7.07 -0.41 -6.08
C SER A 131 7.64 0.98 -5.84
N ILE A 132 8.26 1.56 -6.86
CA ILE A 132 8.76 2.93 -6.77
C ILE A 132 7.60 3.91 -6.95
N ILE A 133 7.74 5.09 -6.37
CA ILE A 133 6.86 6.24 -6.61
C ILE A 133 7.70 7.49 -6.63
N VAL A 134 7.57 8.32 -7.67
CA VAL A 134 8.51 9.42 -7.92
C VAL A 134 7.81 10.72 -8.25
N ALA A 135 8.19 11.79 -7.55
CA ALA A 135 7.87 13.15 -7.95
C ALA A 135 9.01 13.74 -8.78
N VAL A 136 8.69 14.15 -10.01
CA VAL A 136 9.66 14.72 -10.96
C VAL A 136 9.48 16.23 -11.00
N ARG A 137 10.56 16.96 -10.70
CA ARG A 137 10.62 18.42 -10.71
C ARG A 137 11.27 18.93 -12.00
N ARG A 138 10.72 20.01 -12.57
CA ARG A 138 11.36 20.79 -13.65
C ARG A 138 11.36 22.28 -13.30
N GLY A 139 12.49 22.78 -12.79
CA GLY A 139 12.58 24.17 -12.33
C GLY A 139 11.56 24.43 -11.21
N THR A 140 10.51 25.19 -11.54
CA THR A 140 9.40 25.58 -10.65
C THR A 140 8.11 24.77 -10.90
N GLU A 141 8.18 23.72 -11.71
CA GLU A 141 7.04 22.87 -12.08
C GLU A 141 7.23 21.44 -11.55
N ILE A 142 6.12 20.72 -11.38
CA ILE A 142 6.06 19.31 -11.03
C ILE A 142 5.30 18.53 -12.10
N LEU A 143 5.79 17.36 -12.50
CA LEU A 143 5.06 16.44 -13.37
C LEU A 143 4.01 15.69 -12.54
N LEU A 144 2.76 15.78 -12.96
CA LEU A 144 1.67 14.97 -12.41
C LEU A 144 0.89 14.30 -13.54
N ALA A 145 0.40 13.10 -13.27
CA ALA A 145 -0.36 12.29 -14.22
C ALA A 145 -1.71 11.85 -13.67
N ASN A 146 -2.65 11.65 -14.58
CA ASN A 146 -3.98 11.10 -14.34
C ASN A 146 -4.02 9.67 -14.88
N HIS A 147 -4.04 8.67 -14.00
CA HIS A 147 -4.03 7.27 -14.40
C HIS A 147 -5.41 6.82 -14.90
N LYS A 148 -5.47 6.07 -16.02
CA LYS A 148 -6.73 5.57 -16.60
C LYS A 148 -7.55 4.73 -15.62
N ARG A 149 -6.91 3.94 -14.76
CA ARG A 149 -7.59 3.11 -13.74
C ARG A 149 -8.43 3.90 -12.73
N HIS A 150 -8.18 5.20 -12.59
CA HIS A 150 -8.90 6.10 -11.69
C HIS A 150 -9.70 7.18 -12.43
N TYR A 151 -9.69 7.15 -13.76
CA TYR A 151 -10.43 8.09 -14.57
C TYR A 151 -11.93 7.79 -14.49
N THR A 152 -12.72 8.85 -14.25
CA THR A 152 -14.19 8.80 -14.32
C THR A 152 -14.64 9.87 -15.32
N PRO A 153 -15.30 9.49 -16.43
CA PRO A 153 -15.80 10.47 -17.40
C PRO A 153 -16.63 11.57 -16.74
N GLY A 154 -16.32 12.83 -17.06
CA GLY A 154 -17.01 14.01 -16.51
C GLY A 154 -16.48 14.52 -15.17
N LYS A 155 -15.41 13.94 -14.63
CA LYS A 155 -14.63 14.47 -13.50
C LYS A 155 -13.18 14.71 -13.94
N ALA A 156 -12.55 15.76 -13.43
CA ALA A 156 -11.13 16.05 -13.72
C ALA A 156 -10.19 14.92 -13.25
N GLY A 157 -10.60 14.17 -12.22
CA GLY A 157 -9.85 13.06 -11.65
C GLY A 157 -8.64 13.51 -10.83
N ILE A 158 -8.04 12.56 -10.12
CA ILE A 158 -6.88 12.81 -9.27
C ILE A 158 -5.61 12.79 -10.14
N TYR A 159 -4.81 13.85 -10.02
CA TYR A 159 -3.46 13.92 -10.57
C TYR A 159 -2.45 13.56 -9.49
N THR A 160 -1.56 12.62 -9.80
CA THR A 160 -0.60 12.06 -8.84
C THR A 160 0.78 11.88 -9.46
N THR A 161 1.76 11.56 -8.62
CA THR A 161 3.10 11.11 -9.04
C THR A 161 3.06 9.77 -9.76
N LEU A 162 4.07 9.52 -10.60
CA LEU A 162 4.24 8.24 -11.31
C LEU A 162 4.70 7.14 -10.36
N ALA A 163 4.27 5.90 -10.60
CA ALA A 163 4.60 4.76 -9.76
C ALA A 163 4.50 3.45 -10.53
N GLY A 164 5.42 2.53 -10.27
CA GLY A 164 5.41 1.21 -10.91
C GLY A 164 6.21 0.18 -10.13
N PHE A 165 6.10 -1.08 -10.54
CA PHE A 165 6.74 -2.20 -9.85
C PHE A 165 8.22 -2.27 -10.21
N VAL A 166 9.02 -2.73 -9.24
CA VAL A 166 10.44 -3.03 -9.48
C VAL A 166 10.56 -4.39 -10.14
N GLU A 167 11.33 -4.48 -11.22
CA GLU A 167 11.53 -5.73 -11.94
C GLU A 167 12.66 -6.59 -11.36
N VAL A 168 12.67 -7.88 -11.73
CA VAL A 168 13.69 -8.83 -11.29
C VAL A 168 15.06 -8.42 -11.81
N GLY A 169 16.02 -8.26 -10.90
CA GLY A 169 17.39 -7.83 -11.24
C GLY A 169 17.55 -6.32 -11.42
N GLU A 170 16.50 -5.54 -11.14
CA GLU A 170 16.49 -4.08 -11.24
C GLU A 170 16.82 -3.41 -9.90
N THR A 171 17.59 -2.31 -9.93
CA THR A 171 17.72 -1.43 -8.75
C THR A 171 16.56 -0.45 -8.70
N PHE A 172 16.25 0.13 -7.53
CA PHE A 172 15.17 1.12 -7.43
C PHE A 172 15.41 2.34 -8.32
N GLU A 173 16.65 2.79 -8.48
CA GLU A 173 16.99 3.92 -9.34
C GLU A 173 16.80 3.58 -10.82
N ASN A 174 17.02 2.33 -11.23
CA ASN A 174 16.72 1.89 -12.58
C ASN A 174 15.22 1.82 -12.82
N ALA A 175 14.46 1.28 -11.86
CA ALA A 175 12.99 1.25 -11.91
C ALA A 175 12.41 2.66 -12.03
N VAL A 176 12.91 3.62 -11.25
CA VAL A 176 12.50 5.03 -11.32
C VAL A 176 12.77 5.62 -12.72
N ARG A 177 13.91 5.31 -13.35
CA ARG A 177 14.19 5.78 -14.71
C ARG A 177 13.32 5.12 -15.75
N ARG A 178 13.14 3.80 -15.65
CA ARG A 178 12.34 2.99 -16.57
C ARG A 178 10.88 3.44 -16.55
N GLU A 179 10.25 3.45 -15.38
CA GLU A 179 8.83 3.81 -15.22
C GLU A 179 8.54 5.23 -15.73
N VAL A 180 9.37 6.22 -15.37
CA VAL A 180 9.17 7.60 -15.84
C VAL A 180 9.30 7.67 -17.37
N PHE A 181 10.26 6.95 -17.95
CA PHE A 181 10.47 6.95 -19.39
C PHE A 181 9.37 6.20 -20.14
N GLU A 182 8.94 5.04 -19.64
CA GLU A 182 7.87 4.23 -20.23
C GLU A 182 6.54 4.98 -20.23
N GLU A 183 6.13 5.53 -19.08
CA GLU A 183 4.82 6.17 -18.95
C GLU A 183 4.74 7.54 -19.62
N THR A 184 5.85 8.29 -19.70
CA THR A 184 5.84 9.71 -20.12
C THR A 184 6.87 10.12 -21.17
N GLY A 185 7.80 9.26 -21.56
CA GLY A 185 8.89 9.60 -22.50
C GLY A 185 9.97 10.52 -21.93
N ILE A 186 9.86 10.94 -20.66
CA ILE A 186 10.76 11.88 -20.02
C ILE A 186 12.00 11.18 -19.45
N ARG A 187 13.17 11.81 -19.60
CA ARG A 187 14.42 11.41 -18.93
C ARG A 187 14.64 12.25 -17.68
N ILE A 188 15.19 11.61 -16.65
CA ILE A 188 15.40 12.21 -15.33
C ILE A 188 16.82 12.00 -14.82
N LYS A 189 17.21 12.84 -13.86
CA LYS A 189 18.49 12.81 -13.14
C LYS A 189 18.27 13.13 -11.66
N ASN A 190 19.36 13.11 -10.88
CA ASN A 190 19.38 13.49 -9.47
C ASN A 190 18.32 12.75 -8.63
N ILE A 191 18.22 11.42 -8.82
CA ILE A 191 17.30 10.57 -8.08
C ILE A 191 17.73 10.55 -6.61
N ARG A 192 16.80 10.87 -5.72
CA ARG A 192 17.00 10.98 -4.27
C ARG A 192 15.91 10.19 -3.56
N TYR A 193 16.29 9.29 -2.67
CA TYR A 193 15.35 8.62 -1.79
C TYR A 193 14.66 9.63 -0.88
N PHE A 194 13.35 9.47 -0.69
CA PHE A 194 12.51 10.33 0.15
C PHE A 194 12.01 9.61 1.40
N GLY A 195 11.50 8.38 1.23
CA GLY A 195 10.83 7.64 2.30
C GLY A 195 10.15 6.39 1.75
N SER A 196 9.44 5.66 2.60
CA SER A 196 8.68 4.48 2.20
C SER A 196 7.37 4.36 2.96
N GLN A 197 6.38 3.68 2.38
CA GLN A 197 5.08 3.43 2.99
C GLN A 197 4.58 2.02 2.61
N PRO A 198 4.30 1.14 3.59
CA PRO A 198 3.59 -0.12 3.34
C PRO A 198 2.24 0.14 2.68
N TRP A 199 1.89 -0.69 1.69
CA TRP A 199 0.70 -0.49 0.87
C TRP A 199 -0.01 -1.82 0.62
N ALA A 200 -0.85 -2.19 1.58
CA ALA A 200 -1.61 -3.45 1.67
C ALA A 200 -2.76 -3.59 0.65
N PHE A 201 -2.47 -3.29 -0.62
CA PHE A 201 -3.42 -3.33 -1.74
C PHE A 201 -2.82 -4.01 -2.99
N PRO A 202 -2.54 -5.32 -2.95
CA PRO A 202 -2.70 -6.21 -1.78
C PRO A 202 -1.45 -6.30 -0.88
N ASN A 203 -0.24 -6.09 -1.40
CA ASN A 203 1.00 -6.38 -0.66
C ASN A 203 2.23 -5.63 -1.20
N SER A 204 2.09 -4.35 -1.52
CA SER A 204 3.18 -3.54 -2.07
C SER A 204 3.94 -2.79 -0.98
N GLN A 205 5.24 -2.54 -1.21
CA GLN A 205 6.02 -1.57 -0.44
C GLN A 205 6.34 -0.38 -1.34
N MET A 206 5.71 0.77 -1.08
CA MET A 206 6.01 1.99 -1.83
C MET A 206 7.36 2.53 -1.37
N VAL A 207 8.25 2.80 -2.33
CA VAL A 207 9.57 3.40 -2.14
C VAL A 207 9.58 4.73 -2.86
N GLY A 208 9.55 5.82 -2.10
CA GLY A 208 9.39 7.18 -2.60
C GLY A 208 10.70 7.83 -3.01
N PHE A 209 10.68 8.51 -4.16
CA PHE A 209 11.81 9.22 -4.73
C PHE A 209 11.45 10.64 -5.18
N LEU A 210 12.42 11.54 -5.09
CA LEU A 210 12.43 12.82 -5.79
C LEU A 210 13.41 12.73 -6.95
N ALA A 211 13.06 13.29 -8.10
CA ALA A 211 13.94 13.36 -9.27
C ALA A 211 13.83 14.71 -9.97
N ASP A 212 14.86 15.08 -10.71
CA ASP A 212 14.86 16.29 -11.53
C ASP A 212 14.74 15.92 -13.01
N TYR A 213 13.98 16.70 -13.77
CA TYR A 213 13.89 16.61 -15.22
C TYR A 213 15.27 16.76 -15.85
N ASP A 214 15.57 15.91 -16.83
CA ASP A 214 16.77 16.01 -17.64
C ASP A 214 16.47 16.44 -19.07
N SER A 215 15.65 15.67 -19.79
CA SER A 215 15.33 15.92 -21.20
C SER A 215 14.08 15.15 -21.65
N GLY A 216 13.61 15.43 -22.87
CA GLY A 216 12.44 14.77 -23.49
C GLY A 216 11.17 15.61 -23.46
N GLU A 217 10.17 15.15 -24.22
CA GLU A 217 8.83 15.71 -24.29
C GLU A 217 7.82 14.66 -23.83
N ILE A 218 6.70 15.10 -23.26
CA ILE A 218 5.70 14.17 -22.73
C ILE A 218 5.09 13.39 -23.90
N GLN A 219 5.28 12.08 -23.89
CA GLN A 219 4.66 11.11 -24.77
C GLN A 219 4.05 10.02 -23.91
N LEU A 220 2.72 10.00 -23.84
CA LEU A 220 2.02 9.13 -22.90
C LEU A 220 2.01 7.68 -23.38
N GLN A 221 2.26 6.77 -22.45
CA GLN A 221 1.80 5.40 -22.60
C GLN A 221 0.29 5.37 -22.38
N GLU A 222 -0.47 5.48 -23.47
CA GLU A 222 -1.93 5.55 -23.41
C GLU A 222 -2.57 4.31 -22.77
N THR A 223 -1.90 3.17 -22.62
CA THR A 223 -2.49 2.03 -21.88
C THR A 223 -2.60 2.31 -20.38
N GLU A 224 -1.73 3.15 -19.82
CA GLU A 224 -1.63 3.43 -18.38
C GLU A 224 -2.21 4.81 -18.01
N LEU A 225 -1.84 5.84 -18.77
CA LEU A 225 -2.16 7.23 -18.46
C LEU A 225 -3.24 7.79 -19.37
N HIS A 226 -4.16 8.55 -18.76
CA HIS A 226 -5.11 9.37 -19.49
C HIS A 226 -4.48 10.71 -19.89
N ASP A 227 -3.73 11.31 -18.96
CA ASP A 227 -3.09 12.62 -19.15
C ASP A 227 -1.84 12.72 -18.26
N ALA A 228 -0.86 13.54 -18.67
CA ALA A 228 0.24 13.98 -17.82
C ALA A 228 0.71 15.38 -18.23
N GLN A 229 0.90 16.25 -17.24
CA GLN A 229 1.24 17.66 -17.47
C GLN A 229 2.24 18.17 -16.44
N TRP A 230 2.93 19.24 -16.81
CA TRP A 230 3.73 20.04 -15.88
C TRP A 230 2.84 21.06 -15.20
N PHE A 231 2.80 21.03 -13.88
CA PHE A 231 2.03 21.96 -13.05
C PHE A 231 2.97 22.93 -12.33
N SER A 232 2.75 24.22 -12.53
CA SER A 232 3.51 25.27 -11.85
C SER A 232 3.15 25.34 -10.37
N SER A 233 4.17 25.48 -9.50
CA SER A 233 3.95 25.67 -8.07
C SER A 233 3.29 27.00 -7.70
N ALA A 234 3.21 27.95 -8.65
CA ALA A 234 2.56 29.25 -8.48
C ALA A 234 1.12 29.30 -9.02
N ALA A 235 0.63 28.22 -9.63
CA ALA A 235 -0.72 28.12 -10.18
C ALA A 235 -1.62 27.23 -9.31
N PRO A 236 -2.95 27.34 -9.44
CA PRO A 236 -3.87 26.37 -8.85
C PRO A 236 -3.55 24.95 -9.33
N LEU A 237 -3.42 24.02 -8.39
CA LEU A 237 -3.17 22.61 -8.67
C LEU A 237 -4.50 21.86 -8.89
N PRO A 238 -4.48 20.76 -9.66
CA PRO A 238 -5.63 19.87 -9.80
C PRO A 238 -5.96 19.16 -8.47
N GLU A 239 -6.99 18.32 -8.48
CA GLU A 239 -7.27 17.43 -7.35
C GLU A 239 -6.08 16.47 -7.14
N LEU A 240 -5.57 16.42 -5.90
CA LEU A 240 -4.40 15.64 -5.51
C LEU A 240 -4.80 14.43 -4.66
N PRO A 241 -3.89 13.44 -4.47
CA PRO A 241 -4.16 12.32 -3.58
C PRO A 241 -4.48 12.78 -2.15
N PRO A 242 -5.29 12.02 -1.40
CA PRO A 242 -5.70 12.42 -0.06
C PRO A 242 -4.53 12.42 0.93
N THR A 243 -4.73 13.15 2.03
CA THR A 243 -3.84 13.14 3.19
C THR A 243 -3.62 11.71 3.71
N GLY A 244 -2.37 11.41 4.11
CA GLY A 244 -1.96 10.08 4.56
C GLY A 244 -1.23 9.26 3.49
N THR A 245 -1.25 9.68 2.23
CA THR A 245 -0.54 9.02 1.13
C THR A 245 0.90 9.54 0.97
N ILE A 246 1.84 8.65 0.61
CA ILE A 246 3.21 9.03 0.24
C ILE A 246 3.25 9.87 -1.03
N ALA A 247 2.30 9.67 -1.95
CA ALA A 247 2.14 10.51 -3.14
C ALA A 247 1.95 11.99 -2.77
N LEU A 248 1.00 12.30 -1.88
CA LEU A 248 0.79 13.69 -1.44
C LEU A 248 2.02 14.24 -0.68
N LYS A 249 2.69 13.42 0.14
CA LYS A 249 3.93 13.83 0.83
C LYS A 249 5.03 14.22 -0.17
N LEU A 250 5.23 13.42 -1.22
CA LEU A 250 6.19 13.68 -2.29
C LEU A 250 5.84 14.95 -3.08
N ILE A 251 4.56 15.14 -3.42
CA ILE A 251 4.07 16.32 -4.11
C ILE A 251 4.35 17.57 -3.28
N ASN A 252 3.96 17.58 -2.01
CA ASN A 252 4.19 18.72 -1.12
C ASN A 252 5.69 19.02 -0.96
N ALA A 253 6.53 18.01 -0.74
CA ALA A 253 7.97 18.20 -0.65
C ALA A 253 8.56 18.80 -1.92
N THR A 254 8.07 18.37 -3.09
CA THR A 254 8.52 18.89 -4.39
C THR A 254 8.06 20.32 -4.62
N LEU A 255 6.82 20.67 -4.24
CA LEU A 255 6.31 22.03 -4.35
C LEU A 255 7.09 23.01 -3.48
N GLU A 256 7.52 22.61 -2.28
CA GLU A 256 8.40 23.43 -1.45
C GLU A 256 9.78 23.64 -2.11
N LEU A 257 10.34 22.61 -2.75
CA LEU A 257 11.56 22.76 -3.56
C LEU A 257 11.36 23.70 -4.75
N CYS A 258 10.21 23.67 -5.42
CA CYS A 258 9.88 24.59 -6.51
C CYS A 258 9.79 26.04 -6.04
N LYS A 259 9.14 26.30 -4.88
CA LYS A 259 9.06 27.64 -4.29
C LYS A 259 10.42 28.18 -3.86
N ALA A 260 11.29 27.32 -3.31
CA ALA A 260 12.65 27.70 -2.95
C ALA A 260 13.50 28.10 -4.18
N GLU A 261 13.23 27.52 -5.35
CA GLU A 261 13.88 27.86 -6.61
C GLU A 261 13.42 29.22 -7.16
N GLN A 262 12.14 29.58 -6.97
CA GLN A 262 11.61 30.90 -7.38
C GLN A 262 12.26 32.08 -6.66
N ASN A 263 12.80 31.84 -5.46
CA ASN A 263 13.41 32.86 -4.61
C ASN A 263 14.94 32.99 -4.81
N LYS A 264 15.53 32.25 -5.74
CA LYS A 264 16.95 32.34 -6.12
C LYS A 264 17.13 33.21 -7.34
#